data_AF-A0AAV4WIQ9-F1
#
_entry.id   AF-A0AAV4WIQ9-F1
#
_cell.length_a   1.000
_cell.length_b   1.000
_cell.length_c   1.000
_cell.angle_alpha   90.00
_cell.angle_beta   90.00
_cell.angle_gamma   90.00
#
_symmetry.space_group_name_H-M   'P 1'
#
loop_
_entity.id
_entity.type
_entity.pdbx_description
1 polymer ?
#
loop_
_entity_poly.entity_id
_entity_poly.type
_entity_poly.pdbx_seq_one_letter_code
_entity_poly.pdbx_strand_id
1 'polypeptide(L)'
;MYCPEWLGSDVVRIIRHVGRSPCTSFTPELLRNLCLHISLLFGFEIGPRHYSFELGKLSIWFQDLLKLVEAKDNDLVIVLDNLDALRCAPNNQASILGWLPWNLPPNVHIVCSVSEEEEKDLESSKDKDLH
;
A
#
# COMPACT_ATOMS: atom_id res chain seq x y z
N MET A 1 -19.83 -3.69 -1.03
CA MET A 1 -19.94 -4.30 0.30
C MET A 1 -19.11 -5.58 0.22
N TYR A 2 -18.03 -5.72 0.99
CA TYR A 2 -17.21 -6.94 0.97
C TYR A 2 -17.84 -8.00 1.88
N CYS A 3 -17.71 -9.28 1.54
CA CYS A 3 -18.26 -10.43 2.27
C CYS A 3 -17.24 -10.86 3.35
N PRO A 4 -17.36 -10.42 4.63
CA PRO A 4 -16.35 -10.66 5.63
C PRO A 4 -16.13 -12.15 5.95
N GLU A 5 -17.10 -13.00 5.62
CA GLU A 5 -17.12 -14.43 5.88
C GLU A 5 -16.02 -15.17 5.10
N TRP A 6 -15.55 -14.62 3.97
CA TRP A 6 -14.53 -15.25 3.11
C TRP A 6 -13.15 -15.33 3.76
N LEU A 7 -12.87 -14.45 4.73
CA LEU A 7 -11.57 -14.38 5.39
C LEU A 7 -11.57 -15.07 6.76
N GLY A 8 -12.71 -15.62 7.21
CA GLY A 8 -12.83 -16.21 8.54
C GLY A 8 -13.09 -15.18 9.64
N SER A 9 -13.24 -15.68 10.88
CA SER A 9 -13.67 -14.88 12.04
C SER A 9 -12.54 -14.17 12.78
N ASP A 10 -11.29 -14.59 12.59
CA ASP A 10 -10.15 -14.12 13.39
C ASP A 10 -9.11 -13.33 12.57
N VAL A 11 -9.62 -12.43 11.72
CA VAL A 11 -8.79 -11.67 10.77
C VAL A 11 -9.04 -10.18 10.91
N VAL A 12 -7.97 -9.45 11.21
CA VAL A 12 -7.90 -7.98 11.14
C VAL A 12 -7.69 -7.58 9.69
N ARG A 13 -8.53 -6.66 9.20
CA ARG A 13 -8.59 -6.33 7.76
C ARG A 13 -8.42 -4.84 7.53
N ILE A 14 -7.51 -4.49 6.62
CA ILE A 14 -7.31 -3.12 6.16
C ILE A 14 -7.50 -3.08 4.65
N ILE A 15 -8.64 -2.54 4.22
CA ILE A 15 -8.97 -2.39 2.79
C ILE A 15 -8.79 -0.92 2.39
N ARG A 16 -8.05 -0.68 1.31
CA ARG A 16 -7.80 0.65 0.74
C ARG A 16 -7.93 0.60 -0.78
N HIS A 17 -8.66 1.55 -1.33
CA HIS A 17 -8.67 1.83 -2.77
C HIS A 17 -7.71 2.99 -3.06
N VAL A 18 -6.66 2.70 -3.81
CA VAL A 18 -5.58 3.63 -4.16
C VAL A 18 -6.05 4.60 -5.24
N GLY A 19 -5.61 5.86 -5.15
CA GLY A 19 -5.90 6.89 -6.17
C GLY A 19 -7.25 7.62 -6.03
N ARG A 20 -8.11 7.27 -5.06
CA ARG A 20 -9.42 7.94 -4.88
C ARG A 20 -9.36 9.28 -4.12
N SER A 21 -8.32 9.49 -3.32
CA SER A 21 -8.12 10.71 -2.54
C SER A 21 -6.62 10.98 -2.37
N PRO A 22 -6.19 12.21 -2.04
CA PRO A 22 -4.77 12.51 -1.84
C PRO A 22 -4.11 11.57 -0.81
N CYS A 23 -4.82 11.21 0.26
CA CYS A 23 -4.29 10.31 1.30
C CYS A 23 -4.10 8.85 0.86
N THR A 24 -4.66 8.44 -0.28
CA THR A 24 -4.43 7.12 -0.89
C THR A 24 -3.79 7.20 -2.27
N SER A 25 -3.42 8.39 -2.75
CA SER A 25 -2.80 8.61 -4.06
C SER A 25 -1.28 8.73 -3.98
N PHE A 26 -0.75 9.17 -2.84
CA PHE A 26 0.69 9.36 -2.67
C PHE A 26 1.27 8.31 -1.71
N THR A 27 2.42 7.75 -2.09
CA THR A 27 3.06 6.65 -1.35
C THR A 27 3.32 6.96 0.13
N PRO A 28 3.92 8.11 0.50
CA PRO A 28 4.16 8.40 1.92
C PRO A 28 2.88 8.52 2.73
N GLU A 29 1.85 9.15 2.18
CA GLU A 29 0.56 9.32 2.82
C GLU A 29 -0.18 7.99 2.99
N LEU A 30 -0.21 7.15 1.96
CA LEU A 30 -0.79 5.82 2.04
C LEU A 30 -0.09 5.00 3.14
N LEU A 31 1.23 4.94 3.09
CA LEU A 31 2.04 4.15 4.02
C LEU A 31 1.87 4.63 5.46
N ARG A 32 1.90 5.96 5.69
CA ARG A 32 1.62 6.55 7.00
C ARG A 32 0.23 6.16 7.51
N ASN A 33 -0.79 6.22 6.66
CA ASN A 33 -2.15 5.83 7.04
C ASN A 33 -2.25 4.33 7.35
N LEU A 34 -1.53 3.47 6.63
CA LEU A 34 -1.46 2.04 6.95
C LEU A 34 -0.82 1.82 8.33
N CYS A 35 0.33 2.44 8.58
CA CYS A 35 1.02 2.31 9.88
C CYS A 35 0.12 2.76 11.04
N LEU A 36 -0.50 3.94 10.92
CA LEU A 36 -1.43 4.44 11.94
C LEU A 36 -2.62 3.48 12.14
N HIS A 37 -3.20 2.97 11.07
CA HIS A 37 -4.35 2.08 11.15
C HIS A 37 -3.99 0.73 11.80
N ILE A 38 -2.83 0.15 11.47
CA ILE A 38 -2.31 -1.06 12.12
C ILE A 38 -2.10 -0.80 13.62
N SER A 39 -1.41 0.30 13.96
CA SER A 39 -1.18 0.65 15.37
C SER A 39 -2.48 0.77 16.16
N LEU A 40 -3.52 1.41 15.59
CA LEU A 40 -4.81 1.55 16.24
C LEU A 40 -5.52 0.21 16.43
N LEU A 41 -5.53 -0.67 15.43
CA LEU A 41 -6.23 -1.96 15.48
C LEU A 41 -5.58 -2.94 16.48
N PHE A 42 -4.25 -2.92 16.60
CA PHE A 42 -3.50 -3.83 17.47
C PHE A 42 -3.06 -3.19 18.81
N GLY A 43 -3.41 -1.92 19.04
CA GLY A 43 -3.09 -1.20 20.27
C GLY A 43 -1.59 -0.90 20.44
N PHE A 44 -0.85 -0.71 19.34
CA PHE A 44 0.57 -0.35 19.39
C PHE A 44 0.78 1.14 19.65
N GLU A 45 1.88 1.49 20.32
CA GLU A 45 2.19 2.87 20.66
C GLU A 45 2.50 3.74 19.44
N ILE A 46 1.93 4.95 19.42
CA ILE A 46 2.17 5.97 18.38
C ILE A 46 2.85 7.18 19.03
N GLY A 47 4.13 7.40 18.72
CA GLY A 47 4.92 8.52 19.25
C GLY A 47 5.29 9.58 18.20
N PRO A 48 5.87 10.72 18.61
CA PRO A 48 6.30 11.82 17.73
C PRO A 48 7.18 11.39 16.55
N ARG A 49 8.02 10.36 16.74
CA ARG A 49 8.88 9.77 15.70
C ARG A 49 8.09 9.15 14.53
N HIS A 50 6.83 8.80 14.74
CA HIS A 50 5.95 8.16 13.75
C HIS A 50 5.18 9.17 12.87
N TYR A 51 5.33 10.49 13.10
CA TYR A 51 4.67 11.53 12.30
C TYR A 51 5.50 12.00 11.09
N SER A 52 6.61 11.33 10.78
CA SER A 52 7.42 11.65 9.60
C SER A 52 6.68 11.34 8.29
N PHE A 53 6.96 12.11 7.24
CA PHE A 53 6.52 11.84 5.86
C PHE A 53 7.68 11.35 4.99
N GLU A 54 8.86 11.09 5.57
CA GLU A 54 9.99 10.53 4.83
C GLU A 54 9.73 9.04 4.55
N LEU A 55 9.75 8.66 3.26
CA LEU A 55 9.40 7.31 2.84
C LEU A 55 10.25 6.24 3.52
N GLY A 56 11.57 6.44 3.66
CA GLY A 56 12.45 5.48 4.32
C GLY A 56 12.08 5.23 5.79
N LYS A 57 11.74 6.29 6.54
CA LYS A 57 11.30 6.16 7.94
C LYS A 57 9.94 5.47 8.05
N LEU A 58 9.03 5.79 7.13
CA LEU A 58 7.71 5.14 7.06
C LEU A 58 7.82 3.66 6.70
N SER A 59 8.70 3.30 5.76
CA SER A 59 8.97 1.90 5.40
C SER A 59 9.50 1.12 6.60
N ILE A 60 10.48 1.67 7.33
CA ILE A 60 11.01 1.02 8.55
C ILE A 60 9.89 0.84 9.58
N TRP A 61 9.10 1.88 9.83
CA TRP A 61 7.99 1.79 10.79
C TRP A 61 6.95 0.75 10.37
N PHE A 62 6.62 0.66 9.07
CA PHE A 62 5.72 -0.36 8.56
C PHE A 62 6.26 -1.77 8.83
N GLN A 63 7.54 -2.03 8.50
CA GLN A 63 8.19 -3.31 8.77
C GLN A 63 8.20 -3.66 10.27
N ASP A 64 8.50 -2.69 11.14
CA ASP A 64 8.49 -2.87 12.59
C ASP A 64 7.09 -3.23 13.10
N LEU A 65 6.04 -2.60 12.57
CA LEU A 65 4.66 -2.94 12.92
C LEU A 65 4.29 -4.36 12.48
N LEU A 66 4.70 -4.78 11.27
CA LEU A 66 4.42 -6.15 10.81
C LEU A 66 5.09 -7.18 11.74
N LYS A 67 6.31 -6.94 12.22
CA LYS A 67 6.96 -7.79 13.23
C LYS A 67 6.24 -7.80 14.58
N LEU A 68 5.62 -6.69 14.98
CA LEU A 68 4.80 -6.67 16.20
C LEU A 68 3.50 -7.45 16.01
N VAL A 69 2.93 -7.46 14.80
CA VAL A 69 1.77 -8.29 14.45
C VAL A 69 2.12 -9.78 14.48
N GLU A 70 3.34 -10.16 14.13
CA GLU A 70 3.80 -11.56 14.23
C GLU A 70 3.62 -12.16 15.63
N ALA A 71 3.72 -11.34 16.68
CA ALA A 71 3.51 -11.77 18.06
C ALA A 71 2.04 -11.79 18.51
N LYS A 72 1.08 -11.63 17.58
CA LYS A 72 -0.37 -11.63 17.83
C LYS A 72 -1.01 -12.89 17.26
N ASP A 73 -2.12 -13.30 17.87
CA ASP A 73 -2.84 -14.51 17.46
C ASP A 73 -3.72 -14.28 16.22
N ASN A 74 -4.07 -13.03 15.91
CA ASN A 74 -4.93 -12.68 14.77
C ASN A 74 -4.10 -12.55 13.48
N ASP A 75 -4.69 -12.94 12.35
CA ASP A 75 -4.13 -12.63 11.03
C ASP A 75 -4.38 -11.17 10.65
N LEU A 76 -3.45 -10.57 9.91
CA LEU A 76 -3.61 -9.26 9.28
C LEU A 76 -3.66 -9.41 7.77
N VAL A 77 -4.79 -9.02 7.17
CA VAL A 77 -4.96 -8.94 5.71
C VAL A 77 -5.05 -7.48 5.29
N ILE A 78 -4.10 -7.04 4.46
CA ILE A 78 -4.10 -5.71 3.84
C ILE A 78 -4.47 -5.86 2.37
N VAL A 79 -5.57 -5.23 1.95
CA VAL A 79 -6.01 -5.21 0.54
C VAL A 79 -5.78 -3.82 -0.02
N LEU A 80 -4.93 -3.71 -1.02
CA LEU A 80 -4.63 -2.49 -1.77
C LEU A 80 -5.17 -2.63 -3.18
N ASP A 81 -6.33 -2.05 -3.41
CA ASP A 81 -7.01 -2.09 -4.70
C ASP A 81 -6.53 -0.94 -5.59
N ASN A 82 -6.31 -1.20 -6.88
CA ASN A 82 -5.87 -0.21 -7.90
C ASN A 82 -4.47 0.38 -7.61
N LEU A 83 -3.51 -0.46 -7.23
CA LEU A 83 -2.18 -0.05 -6.75
C LEU A 83 -1.33 0.68 -7.81
N ASP A 84 -1.60 0.43 -9.08
CA ASP A 84 -1.02 1.11 -10.25
C ASP A 84 -1.31 2.62 -10.28
N ALA A 85 -2.38 3.08 -9.63
CA ALA A 85 -2.66 4.50 -9.47
C ALA A 85 -1.79 5.21 -8.40
N LEU A 86 -0.88 4.48 -7.73
CA LEU A 86 -0.02 5.03 -6.67
C LEU A 86 1.06 5.95 -7.25
N ARG A 87 1.16 7.15 -6.70
CA ARG A 87 2.11 8.19 -7.13
C ARG A 87 3.25 8.32 -6.13
N CYS A 88 4.47 8.38 -6.65
CA CYS A 88 5.65 8.81 -5.89
C CYS A 88 5.94 10.30 -6.14
N ALA A 89 6.56 10.96 -5.17
CA ALA A 89 7.07 12.31 -5.36
C ALA A 89 8.20 12.31 -6.42
N PRO A 90 8.32 13.37 -7.26
CA PRO A 90 9.28 13.42 -8.37
C PRO A 90 10.74 13.20 -7.97
N ASN A 91 11.06 13.49 -6.71
CA ASN A 91 12.41 13.54 -6.16
C ASN A 91 12.81 12.21 -5.51
N ASN A 92 11.88 11.26 -5.40
CA ASN A 92 12.06 10.03 -4.67
C ASN A 92 12.18 8.87 -5.68
N GLN A 93 13.40 8.63 -6.15
CA GLN A 93 13.73 7.63 -7.18
C GLN A 93 13.64 6.17 -6.69
N ALA A 94 13.06 5.92 -5.51
CA ALA A 94 12.75 4.57 -5.09
C ALA A 94 11.70 4.00 -6.05
N SER A 95 11.79 2.70 -6.35
CA SER A 95 10.72 2.00 -7.08
C SER A 95 9.37 2.29 -6.40
N ILE A 96 8.30 2.43 -7.18
CA ILE A 96 6.94 2.72 -6.68
C ILE A 96 6.55 1.77 -5.52
N LEU A 97 7.10 0.55 -5.53
CA LEU A 97 6.87 -0.52 -4.55
C LEU A 97 8.07 -0.78 -3.62
N GLY A 98 9.11 0.06 -3.59
CA GLY A 98 10.32 -0.15 -2.77
C GLY A 98 10.08 -0.10 -1.25
N TRP A 99 8.88 0.29 -0.82
CA TRP A 99 8.43 0.27 0.57
C TRP A 99 7.79 -1.08 0.96
N LEU A 100 7.37 -1.88 -0.02
CA LEU A 100 6.68 -3.13 0.22
C LEU A 100 7.67 -4.16 0.81
N PRO A 101 7.30 -4.88 1.89
CA PRO A 101 8.11 -5.95 2.45
C PRO A 101 8.43 -7.02 1.40
N TRP A 102 9.71 -7.40 1.33
CA TRP A 102 10.13 -8.61 0.61
C TRP A 102 9.77 -9.90 1.35
N ASN A 103 9.69 -9.83 2.68
CA ASN A 103 9.32 -10.94 3.54
C ASN A 103 8.19 -10.50 4.45
N LEU A 104 7.16 -11.32 4.57
CA LEU A 104 6.03 -11.11 5.46
C LEU A 104 6.08 -12.14 6.60
N PRO A 105 5.71 -11.75 7.83
CA PRO A 105 5.39 -12.71 8.88
C PRO A 105 4.29 -13.68 8.43
N PRO A 106 4.22 -14.90 9.02
CA PRO A 106 3.30 -15.95 8.57
C PRO A 106 1.82 -15.56 8.70
N ASN A 107 1.48 -14.69 9.65
CA ASN A 107 0.11 -14.21 9.91
C ASN A 107 -0.18 -12.85 9.23
N VAL A 108 0.64 -12.42 8.27
CA VAL A 108 0.45 -11.17 7.53
C VAL A 108 0.34 -11.46 6.04
N HIS A 109 -0.75 -10.98 5.43
CA HIS A 109 -1.02 -11.14 4.01
C HIS A 109 -1.30 -9.78 3.37
N ILE A 110 -0.67 -9.53 2.23
CA ILE A 110 -0.93 -8.34 1.42
C ILE A 110 -1.46 -8.78 0.07
N VAL A 111 -2.66 -8.31 -0.28
CA VAL A 111 -3.30 -8.54 -1.58
C VAL A 111 -3.34 -7.22 -2.32
N CYS A 112 -2.76 -7.20 -3.52
CA CYS A 112 -2.76 -6.02 -4.38
C CYS A 112 -3.50 -6.34 -5.68
N SER A 113 -4.35 -5.43 -6.14
CA SER A 113 -4.86 -5.44 -7.51
C SER A 113 -4.22 -4.31 -8.29
N VAL A 114 -4.07 -4.53 -9.59
CA VAL A 114 -3.70 -3.51 -10.56
C VAL A 114 -4.65 -3.60 -11.74
N SER A 115 -4.86 -2.48 -12.45
CA SER A 115 -5.56 -2.54 -13.72
C SER A 115 -4.69 -3.23 -14.78
N GLU A 116 -5.32 -3.99 -15.68
CA GLU A 116 -4.70 -4.35 -16.95
C GLU A 116 -4.77 -3.10 -17.83
N GLU A 117 -3.72 -2.27 -17.87
CA GLU A 117 -3.66 -1.21 -18.87
C GLU A 117 -3.52 -1.88 -20.25
N GLU A 118 -4.50 -1.66 -21.14
CA GLU A 118 -4.34 -1.90 -22.58
C GLU A 118 -3.07 -1.16 -23.03
N GLU A 119 -2.10 -1.88 -23.60
CA GLU A 119 -1.04 -1.26 -24.39
C GLU A 119 -1.72 -0.36 -25.42
N LYS A 120 -1.76 0.94 -25.18
CA LYS A 120 -2.11 1.89 -26.23
C LYS A 120 -0.97 1.87 -27.21
N ASP A 121 -1.11 1.02 -28.22
CA ASP A 121 -0.27 1.00 -29.41
C ASP A 121 -0.04 2.44 -29.86
N LEU A 122 1.21 2.89 -29.74
CA LEU A 122 1.69 4.17 -30.25
C LEU A 122 1.81 4.15 -31.80
N GLU A 123 0.95 3.39 -32.49
CA GLU A 123 0.81 3.43 -33.94
C GLU A 123 -0.21 4.49 -34.37
N SER A 124 0.09 5.76 -34.11
CA SER A 124 -0.50 6.86 -34.90
C SER A 124 0.41 8.07 -34.97
N SER A 125 1.61 7.90 -35.52
CA SER A 125 2.39 9.02 -36.10
C SER A 125 3.35 8.52 -37.19
N LYS A 126 2.79 7.86 -38.21
CA LYS A 126 3.36 7.83 -39.57
C LYS A 126 2.17 7.88 -40.53
N ASP A 127 1.97 9.05 -41.12
CA ASP A 127 1.18 9.33 -42.35
C ASP A 127 0.42 10.66 -42.22
N LYS A 128 1.15 11.77 -42.09
CA LYS A 128 0.66 13.10 -42.49
C LYS A 128 1.72 13.99 -43.15
N ASP A 129 2.75 13.41 -43.75
CA ASP A 129 3.65 14.14 -44.65
C ASP A 129 3.42 13.67 -46.10
N LEU A 130 2.28 14.06 -46.66
CA LEU A 130 2.08 14.08 -48.11
C LEU A 130 1.30 15.34 -48.52
N HIS A 131 1.97 16.48 -48.47
CA HIS A 131 1.81 17.58 -49.43
C HIS A 131 3.01 18.52 -49.41
#